data_AF-A0A382TEQ2-F1
#
_entry.id   AF-A0A382TEQ2-F1
#
_cell.length_a   1.000
_cell.length_b   1.000
_cell.length_c   1.000
_cell.angle_alpha   90.00
_cell.angle_beta   90.00
_cell.angle_gamma   90.00
#
_symmetry.space_group_name_H-M   'P 1'
#
loop_
_entity.id
_entity.type
_entity.pdbx_description
1 polymer ?
#
loop_
_entity_poly.entity_id
_entity_poly.type
_entity_poly.pdbx_seq_one_letter_code
_entity_poly.pdbx_strand_id
1 'polypeptide(L)'
;MNKQSRRAFFKQSAGLAGAMSITPFLFRSSQADENYSDVNKQFQILSSSSAPYNSVKIIDTDNMPWPPPFNDRGWKSKVLFDNPATGDRLMIIWVPIGAPGGINHYHNFHEWAYWLSGDFVNNEYTSPLQRTGVFQQFREGIFLDRPAFS
;
A
#
# COMPACT_ATOMS: atom_id res chain seq x y z
N MET A 1 17.18 -33.48 45.07
CA MET A 1 17.40 -33.33 43.62
C MET A 1 16.42 -34.21 42.87
N ASN A 2 15.26 -33.67 42.46
CA ASN A 2 14.21 -34.42 41.77
C ASN A 2 14.32 -34.19 40.26
N LYS A 3 14.44 -35.30 39.50
CA LYS A 3 14.45 -35.31 38.04
C LYS A 3 13.03 -35.06 37.53
N GLN A 4 12.80 -33.96 36.81
CA GLN A 4 11.56 -33.72 36.08
C GLN A 4 11.65 -34.36 34.69
N SER A 5 10.70 -35.26 34.42
CA SER A 5 10.55 -35.99 33.16
C SER A 5 9.82 -35.13 32.12
N ARG A 6 10.41 -35.01 30.93
CA ARG A 6 9.80 -34.46 29.73
C ARG A 6 8.81 -35.48 29.16
N ARG A 7 7.50 -35.22 29.27
CA ARG A 7 6.44 -35.60 28.31
C ARG A 7 5.07 -35.33 28.94
N ALA A 8 4.45 -34.23 28.55
CA ALA A 8 3.00 -34.11 28.54
C ALA A 8 2.62 -33.36 27.26
N PHE A 9 2.09 -34.14 26.33
CA PHE A 9 1.55 -33.73 25.05
C PHE A 9 0.28 -32.89 25.26
N PHE A 10 0.15 -31.85 24.42
CA PHE A 10 -1.07 -31.35 23.80
C PHE A 10 -2.40 -31.66 24.50
N LYS A 11 -3.00 -30.62 25.09
CA LYS A 11 -4.45 -30.39 25.09
C LYS A 11 -4.74 -28.94 25.47
N GLN A 12 -4.77 -28.08 24.48
CA GLN A 12 -5.56 -26.84 24.54
C GLN A 12 -6.04 -26.52 23.12
N SER A 13 -7.13 -27.19 22.76
CA SER A 13 -8.03 -26.75 21.71
C SER A 13 -8.77 -25.50 22.22
N ALA A 14 -8.14 -24.35 22.09
CA ALA A 14 -8.85 -23.08 22.06
C ALA A 14 -9.20 -22.82 20.59
N GLY A 15 -10.43 -23.17 20.22
CA GLY A 15 -11.05 -22.71 18.98
C GLY A 15 -11.23 -21.19 19.06
N LEU A 16 -10.16 -20.45 18.81
CA LEU A 16 -10.25 -19.05 18.43
C LEU A 16 -10.57 -19.05 16.94
N ALA A 17 -11.85 -18.82 16.65
CA ALA A 17 -12.27 -18.30 15.36
C ALA A 17 -11.34 -17.13 15.03
N GLY A 18 -10.44 -17.35 14.08
CA GLY A 18 -9.59 -16.29 13.55
C GLY A 18 -10.52 -15.32 12.85
N ALA A 19 -10.84 -14.23 13.54
CA ALA A 19 -11.35 -13.02 12.92
C ALA A 19 -10.27 -12.55 11.93
N MET A 20 -10.35 -13.04 10.69
CA MET A 20 -9.49 -12.58 9.61
C MET A 20 -10.03 -11.22 9.20
N SER A 21 -9.32 -10.22 9.67
CA SER A 21 -9.64 -8.81 9.49
C SER A 21 -9.77 -8.51 8.01
N ILE A 22 -10.98 -8.21 7.56
CA ILE A 22 -11.25 -7.43 6.36
C ILE A 22 -10.81 -6.02 6.72
N THR A 23 -9.51 -5.75 6.74
CA THR A 23 -9.04 -4.37 6.84
C THR A 23 -8.99 -3.85 5.42
N PRO A 24 -9.96 -3.04 4.97
CA PRO A 24 -9.62 -2.14 3.88
C PRO A 24 -8.43 -1.33 4.39
N PHE A 25 -7.36 -1.21 3.62
CA PHE A 25 -6.25 -0.29 3.92
C PHE A 25 -6.68 1.20 3.87
N LEU A 26 -7.97 1.47 4.04
CA LEU A 26 -8.59 2.78 4.20
C LEU A 26 -8.64 3.14 5.70
N PHE A 27 -7.49 3.23 6.36
CA PHE A 27 -7.42 4.10 7.54
C PHE A 27 -7.30 5.54 7.04
N ARG A 28 -8.47 6.13 6.79
CA ARG A 28 -8.65 7.53 6.41
C ARG A 28 -8.58 8.37 7.68
N SER A 29 -7.50 9.11 7.89
CA SER A 29 -7.54 10.25 8.82
C SER A 29 -7.97 11.46 8.00
N SER A 30 -9.28 11.74 7.98
CA SER A 30 -9.86 12.82 7.17
C SER A 30 -9.27 14.19 7.47
N GLN A 31 -8.77 14.43 8.69
CA GLN A 31 -8.16 15.69 9.08
C GLN A 31 -6.73 15.90 8.55
N ALA A 32 -5.95 14.84 8.32
CA ALA A 32 -4.64 14.99 7.68
C ALA A 32 -4.79 15.20 6.16
N ASP A 33 -5.78 14.56 5.55
CA ASP A 33 -6.05 14.66 4.11
C ASP A 33 -6.50 16.07 3.70
N GLU A 34 -7.34 16.74 4.49
CA GLU A 34 -7.88 18.07 4.12
C GLU A 34 -6.81 19.16 4.08
N ASN A 35 -5.99 19.29 5.13
CA ASN A 35 -4.91 20.30 5.17
C ASN A 35 -3.79 20.00 4.16
N TYR A 36 -3.53 18.72 3.87
CA TYR A 36 -2.55 18.34 2.85
C TYR A 36 -3.09 18.55 1.43
N SER A 37 -4.41 18.45 1.23
CA SER A 37 -5.03 18.67 -0.09
C SER A 37 -4.86 20.09 -0.62
N ASP A 38 -4.87 21.10 0.25
CA ASP A 38 -4.65 22.49 -0.15
C ASP A 38 -3.18 22.78 -0.47
N VAL A 39 -2.24 22.20 0.29
CA VAL A 39 -0.80 22.21 -0.01
C VAL A 39 -0.50 21.47 -1.33
N ASN A 40 -1.32 20.52 -1.73
CA ASN A 40 -1.14 19.82 -3.01
C ASN A 40 -1.57 20.66 -4.21
N LYS A 41 -2.53 21.59 -4.04
CA LYS A 41 -3.04 22.42 -5.16
C LYS A 41 -1.99 23.40 -5.70
N GLN A 42 -1.07 23.88 -4.87
CA GLN A 42 0.00 24.79 -5.32
C GLN A 42 1.02 24.13 -6.26
N PHE A 43 1.09 22.79 -6.31
CA PHE A 43 1.95 22.05 -7.24
C PHE A 43 1.18 21.56 -8.48
N GLN A 44 -0.07 21.99 -8.65
CA GLN A 44 -0.94 21.56 -9.72
C GLN A 44 -1.26 22.71 -10.66
N ILE A 45 -1.15 22.44 -11.95
CA ILE A 45 -1.59 23.34 -13.02
C ILE A 45 -2.68 22.60 -13.80
N LEU A 46 -3.84 23.24 -13.96
CA LEU A 46 -4.89 22.76 -14.85
C LEU A 46 -4.79 23.48 -16.19
N SER A 47 -4.89 22.73 -17.29
CA SER A 47 -4.99 23.34 -18.61
C SER A 47 -6.30 24.12 -18.75
N SER A 48 -6.29 25.14 -19.61
CA SER A 48 -7.45 25.97 -19.93
C SER A 48 -8.46 25.29 -20.87
N SER A 49 -8.46 23.95 -20.94
CA SER A 49 -9.36 23.21 -21.84
C SER A 49 -10.82 23.48 -21.46
N SER A 50 -11.67 23.66 -22.47
CA SER A 50 -13.12 23.79 -22.31
C SER A 50 -13.83 22.59 -22.94
N ALA A 51 -15.12 22.46 -22.64
CA ALA A 51 -15.99 21.45 -23.26
C ALA A 51 -15.82 21.46 -24.80
N PRO A 52 -15.75 20.28 -25.45
CA PRO A 52 -16.03 18.93 -24.91
C PRO A 52 -14.85 18.23 -24.23
N TYR A 53 -13.71 18.90 -24.02
CA TYR A 53 -12.50 18.28 -23.50
C TYR A 53 -12.38 18.46 -21.99
N ASN A 54 -11.79 17.46 -21.32
CA ASN A 54 -11.39 17.59 -19.93
C ASN A 54 -10.09 18.40 -19.81
N SER A 55 -9.96 19.19 -18.75
CA SER A 55 -8.68 19.83 -18.41
C SER A 55 -7.62 18.79 -18.10
N VAL A 56 -6.42 19.00 -18.64
CA VAL A 56 -5.23 18.24 -18.29
C VAL A 56 -4.72 18.76 -16.95
N LYS A 57 -4.41 17.84 -16.04
CA LYS A 57 -3.76 18.14 -14.76
C LYS A 57 -2.27 17.82 -14.85
N ILE A 58 -1.44 18.83 -14.67
CA ILE A 58 0.01 18.70 -14.54
C ILE A 58 0.36 18.84 -13.06
N ILE A 59 1.15 17.91 -12.52
CA ILE A 59 1.56 17.90 -11.12
C ILE A 59 3.09 17.90 -11.06
N ASP A 60 3.68 18.90 -10.41
CA ASP A 60 5.10 18.93 -10.11
C ASP A 60 5.38 18.05 -8.89
N THR A 61 5.67 16.77 -9.15
CA THR A 61 5.89 15.79 -8.09
C THR A 61 7.23 15.97 -7.40
N ASP A 62 8.20 16.65 -8.00
CA ASP A 62 9.53 16.84 -7.41
C ASP A 62 9.49 17.90 -6.31
N ASN A 63 8.80 19.02 -6.58
CA ASN A 63 8.63 20.10 -5.60
C ASN A 63 7.48 19.85 -4.60
N MET A 64 6.55 18.94 -4.90
CA MET A 64 5.53 18.51 -3.94
C MET A 64 6.21 17.90 -2.70
N PRO A 65 5.93 18.38 -1.47
CA PRO A 65 6.53 17.80 -0.27
C PRO A 65 6.02 16.37 -0.06
N TRP A 66 6.79 15.59 0.68
CA TRP A 66 6.32 14.31 1.20
C TRP A 66 5.46 14.50 2.45
N PRO A 67 4.27 13.88 2.53
CA PRO A 67 3.48 13.96 3.75
C PRO A 67 4.15 13.22 4.91
N PRO A 68 3.65 13.42 6.13
CA PRO A 68 3.97 12.54 7.24
C PRO A 68 3.73 11.06 6.87
N PRO A 69 4.43 10.11 7.52
CA PRO A 69 4.20 8.70 7.28
C PRO A 69 2.75 8.28 7.51
N PHE A 70 2.22 7.41 6.64
CA PHE A 70 0.87 6.86 6.75
C PHE A 70 0.80 5.55 7.55
N ASN A 71 1.96 5.02 7.97
CA ASN A 71 2.05 3.83 8.81
C ASN A 71 3.23 3.91 9.79
N ASP A 72 3.26 2.97 10.72
CA ASP A 72 4.32 2.79 11.73
C ASP A 72 5.67 2.34 11.14
N ARG A 73 5.70 1.94 9.86
CA ARG A 73 6.92 1.56 9.11
C ARG A 73 7.62 2.76 8.48
N GLY A 74 7.05 3.96 8.61
CA GLY A 74 7.64 5.18 8.05
C GLY A 74 7.35 5.40 6.56
N TRP A 75 6.44 4.63 5.94
CA TRP A 75 6.11 4.80 4.52
C TRP A 75 5.34 6.10 4.30
N LYS A 76 5.61 6.76 3.18
CA LYS A 76 4.96 8.03 2.78
C LYS A 76 4.34 7.86 1.39
N SER A 77 3.30 8.63 1.08
CA SER A 77 2.70 8.59 -0.25
C SER A 77 2.24 9.96 -0.74
N LYS A 78 2.53 10.28 -1.99
CA LYS A 78 1.96 11.42 -2.71
C LYS A 78 0.78 10.93 -3.52
N VAL A 79 -0.43 11.32 -3.16
CA VAL A 79 -1.64 10.98 -3.92
C VAL A 79 -1.79 11.95 -5.08
N LEU A 80 -1.80 11.43 -6.30
CA LEU A 80 -1.87 12.20 -7.54
C LEU A 80 -3.28 12.23 -8.12
N PHE A 81 -4.02 11.14 -7.91
CA PHE A 81 -5.41 10.99 -8.31
C PHE A 81 -6.13 10.08 -7.31
N ASP A 82 -7.38 10.41 -7.01
CA ASP A 82 -8.27 9.62 -6.16
C ASP A 82 -9.70 9.79 -6.67
N ASN A 83 -10.36 8.68 -7.00
CA ASN A 83 -11.77 8.66 -7.36
C ASN A 83 -12.54 7.79 -6.35
N PRO A 84 -13.16 8.39 -5.32
CA PRO A 84 -13.85 7.62 -4.29
C PRO A 84 -15.09 6.88 -4.79
N ALA A 85 -15.63 7.23 -5.97
CA ALA A 85 -16.81 6.56 -6.52
C ALA A 85 -16.46 5.19 -7.13
N THR A 86 -15.26 5.05 -7.72
CA THR A 86 -14.79 3.80 -8.35
C THR A 86 -13.74 3.08 -7.52
N GLY A 87 -13.05 3.79 -6.62
CA GLY A 87 -11.90 3.30 -5.88
C GLY A 87 -10.56 3.44 -6.63
N ASP A 88 -10.55 4.07 -7.81
CA ASP A 88 -9.33 4.27 -8.59
C ASP A 88 -8.40 5.25 -7.88
N ARG A 89 -7.12 4.90 -7.77
CA ARG A 89 -6.13 5.73 -7.10
C ARG A 89 -4.77 5.65 -7.79
N LEU A 90 -4.13 6.79 -7.95
CA LEU A 90 -2.74 6.90 -8.41
C LEU A 90 -1.92 7.58 -7.32
N MET A 91 -0.81 6.96 -6.93
CA MET A 91 0.10 7.53 -5.93
C MET A 91 1.55 7.16 -6.21
N ILE A 92 2.46 7.97 -5.69
CA ILE A 92 3.88 7.62 -5.55
C ILE A 92 4.10 7.21 -4.10
N ILE A 93 4.64 6.01 -3.87
CA ILE A 93 4.98 5.51 -2.54
C ILE A 93 6.48 5.65 -2.33
N TRP A 94 6.86 6.18 -1.17
CA TRP A 94 8.24 6.19 -0.69
C TRP A 94 8.37 5.28 0.52
N VAL A 95 9.33 4.36 0.44
CA VAL A 95 9.64 3.39 1.49
C VAL A 95 11.04 3.72 2.02
N PRO A 96 11.23 3.90 3.35
CA PRO A 96 12.56 4.15 3.91
C PRO A 96 13.48 2.95 3.72
N ILE A 97 14.78 3.21 3.58
CA ILE A 97 15.81 2.15 3.58
C ILE A 97 15.73 1.36 4.90
N GLY A 98 15.73 0.03 4.78
CA GLY A 98 15.65 -0.87 5.94
C GLY A 98 14.26 -1.00 6.56
N ALA A 99 13.24 -0.33 6.00
CA ALA A 99 11.87 -0.55 6.43
C ALA A 99 11.46 -2.02 6.19
N PRO A 100 10.67 -2.63 7.09
CA PRO A 100 10.03 -3.89 6.77
C PRO A 100 9.14 -3.69 5.54
N GLY A 101 9.11 -4.69 4.66
CA GLY A 101 8.25 -4.69 3.47
C GLY A 101 6.76 -4.58 3.80
N GLY A 102 5.94 -4.67 2.76
CA GLY A 102 4.48 -4.66 2.91
C GLY A 102 3.99 -5.73 3.88
N ILE A 103 2.87 -5.45 4.56
CA ILE A 103 2.15 -6.50 5.31
C ILE A 103 1.72 -7.58 4.32
N ASN A 104 1.63 -8.84 4.73
CA ASN A 104 1.06 -9.88 3.88
C ASN A 104 -0.38 -9.51 3.50
N HIS A 105 -0.64 -9.32 2.21
CA HIS A 105 -1.96 -9.01 1.67
C HIS A 105 -2.11 -9.63 0.29
N TYR A 106 -3.36 -9.74 -0.16
CA TYR A 106 -3.72 -10.09 -1.53
C TYR A 106 -4.57 -8.95 -2.11
N HIS A 107 -4.56 -8.85 -3.43
CA HIS A 107 -5.34 -7.83 -4.13
C HIS A 107 -6.63 -8.42 -4.67
N ASN A 108 -7.76 -7.82 -4.31
CA ASN A 108 -9.06 -8.06 -4.96
C ASN A 108 -9.36 -7.00 -6.04
N PHE A 109 -8.35 -6.21 -6.39
CA PHE A 109 -8.36 -5.17 -7.42
C PHE A 109 -7.15 -5.35 -8.34
N HIS A 110 -7.17 -4.68 -9.49
CA HIS A 110 -6.04 -4.64 -10.42
C HIS A 110 -5.03 -3.60 -9.93
N GLU A 111 -3.80 -4.01 -9.71
CA GLU A 111 -2.69 -3.13 -9.35
C GLU A 111 -1.70 -3.01 -10.51
N TRP A 112 -1.28 -1.78 -10.79
CA TRP A 112 -0.07 -1.49 -11.58
C TRP A 112 0.92 -0.75 -10.71
N ALA A 113 2.20 -1.13 -10.81
CA ALA A 113 3.27 -0.40 -10.15
C ALA A 113 4.48 -0.27 -11.06
N TYR A 114 5.19 0.83 -10.94
CA TYR A 114 6.45 1.07 -11.62
C TYR A 114 7.49 1.53 -10.60
N TRP A 115 8.62 0.85 -10.55
CA TRP A 115 9.68 1.18 -9.59
C TRP A 115 10.54 2.31 -10.13
N LEU A 116 10.33 3.51 -9.58
CA LEU A 116 11.06 4.72 -9.96
C LEU A 116 12.52 4.72 -9.53
N SER A 117 12.84 4.08 -8.40
CA SER A 117 14.21 3.96 -7.90
C SER A 117 14.33 2.89 -6.82
N GLY A 118 15.56 2.40 -6.61
CA GLY A 118 15.91 1.48 -5.53
C GLY A 118 15.38 0.06 -5.70
N ASP A 119 15.50 -0.71 -4.63
CA ASP A 119 15.10 -2.12 -4.57
C ASP A 119 14.00 -2.33 -3.53
N PHE A 120 13.06 -3.21 -3.83
CA PHE A 120 11.98 -3.60 -2.93
C PHE A 120 11.73 -5.11 -3.01
N VAL A 121 11.42 -5.73 -1.89
CA VAL A 121 11.08 -7.16 -1.85
C VAL A 121 9.77 -7.36 -1.10
N ASN A 122 8.97 -8.30 -1.59
CA ASN A 122 7.80 -8.76 -0.84
C ASN A 122 7.53 -10.23 -1.14
N ASN A 123 6.56 -10.78 -0.41
CA ASN A 123 5.92 -12.03 -0.79
C ASN A 123 4.55 -11.70 -1.38
N GLU A 124 4.26 -12.21 -2.57
CA GLU A 124 3.00 -11.97 -3.26
C GLU A 124 1.99 -13.09 -2.98
N TYR A 125 0.83 -12.69 -2.47
CA TYR A 125 -0.27 -13.58 -2.14
C TYR A 125 -1.44 -13.33 -3.09
N THR A 126 -2.01 -14.41 -3.61
CA THR A 126 -3.11 -14.42 -4.56
C THR A 126 -4.46 -14.75 -3.89
N SER A 127 -4.45 -15.19 -2.63
CA SER A 127 -5.67 -15.50 -1.88
C SER A 127 -5.50 -15.32 -0.37
N PRO A 128 -6.60 -15.11 0.38
CA PRO A 128 -6.56 -15.05 1.85
C PRO A 128 -6.17 -16.39 2.51
N LEU A 129 -6.24 -17.49 1.78
CA LEU A 129 -5.98 -18.84 2.31
C LEU A 129 -4.50 -19.25 2.16
N GLN A 130 -3.70 -18.48 1.41
CA GLN A 130 -2.30 -18.77 1.23
C GLN A 130 -1.50 -18.44 2.49
N ARG A 131 -0.68 -19.39 2.93
CA ARG A 131 0.24 -19.21 4.06
C ARG A 131 1.59 -18.65 3.64
N THR A 132 1.97 -18.86 2.39
CA THR A 132 3.25 -18.43 1.81
C THR A 132 3.00 -17.85 0.43
N GLY A 133 3.44 -16.61 0.22
CA GLY A 133 3.45 -15.96 -1.08
C GLY A 133 4.72 -16.25 -1.86
N VAL A 134 4.72 -15.97 -3.15
CA VAL A 134 5.93 -16.05 -3.98
C VAL A 134 6.82 -14.87 -3.63
N PHE A 135 8.08 -15.12 -3.28
CA PHE A 135 9.03 -14.05 -3.02
C PHE A 135 9.39 -13.34 -4.33
N GLN A 136 9.19 -12.03 -4.37
CA GLN A 136 9.52 -11.17 -5.51
C GLN A 136 10.54 -10.12 -5.11
N GLN A 137 11.44 -9.83 -6.05
CA GLN A 137 12.38 -8.71 -5.97
C GLN A 137 12.07 -7.75 -7.11
N PHE A 138 11.78 -6.51 -6.74
CA PHE A 138 11.57 -5.42 -7.66
C PHE A 138 12.77 -4.49 -7.60
N ARG A 139 13.16 -3.99 -8.76
CA ARG A 139 14.26 -3.05 -8.95
C ARG A 139 13.78 -1.90 -9.83
N GLU A 140 14.52 -0.81 -9.78
CA GLU A 140 14.32 0.33 -10.67
C GLU A 140 14.07 -0.09 -12.12
N GLY A 141 13.04 0.50 -12.73
CA GLY A 141 12.66 0.25 -14.11
C GLY A 141 11.70 -0.93 -14.33
N ILE A 142 11.39 -1.73 -13.30
CA ILE A 142 10.42 -2.82 -13.40
C ILE A 142 8.99 -2.27 -13.38
N PHE A 143 8.18 -2.78 -14.30
CA PHE A 143 6.73 -2.62 -14.31
C PHE A 143 6.06 -3.90 -13.80
N LEU A 144 5.13 -3.74 -12.86
CA LEU A 144 4.25 -4.76 -12.34
C LEU A 144 2.86 -4.56 -12.93
N ASP A 145 2.30 -5.64 -13.47
CA ASP A 145 0.90 -5.76 -13.88
C ASP A 145 0.28 -6.91 -13.10
N ARG A 146 -0.60 -6.59 -12.14
CA ARG A 146 -1.22 -7.56 -11.25
C ARG A 146 -2.74 -7.50 -11.35
N PRO A 147 -3.37 -8.41 -12.12
CA PRO A 147 -4.79 -8.66 -12.02
C PRO A 147 -5.24 -9.00 -10.59
N ALA A 148 -6.53 -8.80 -10.30
CA ALA A 148 -7.10 -9.25 -9.04
C ALA A 148 -6.86 -10.76 -8.83
N PHE A 149 -6.46 -11.13 -7.60
CA PHE A 149 -6.17 -12.50 -7.17
C PHE A 149 -5.01 -13.19 -7.92
N SER A 150 -3.95 -12.43 -8.30
CA SER A 150 -2.75 -12.95 -8.99
C SER A 150 -1.42 -12.57 -8.32
#